data_AF-A0A431NT35-F1
#
_entry.id   AF-A0A431NT35-F1
#
_cell.length_a   1.000
_cell.length_b   1.000
_cell.length_c   1.000
_cell.angle_alpha   90.00
_cell.angle_beta   90.00
_cell.angle_gamma   90.00
#
_symmetry.space_group_name_H-M   'P 1'
#
loop_
_entity.id
_entity.type
_entity.pdbx_description
1 polymer ?
#
loop_
_entity_poly.entity_id
_entity_poly.type
_entity_poly.pdbx_seq_one_letter_code
_entity_poly.pdbx_strand_id
1 'polypeptide(L)' 'MPLVTASNLPDPDAAYRMIVEANRGLSPAQSAALQAAALLILANHLGDPQILKDALALARATAVEEVK' A
#
# COMPACT_ATOMS: atom_id res chain seq x y z
N MET A 1 -5.36 8.74 14.52
CA MET A 1 -3.95 8.33 14.86
C MET A 1 -3.04 8.84 13.76
N PRO A 2 -1.77 9.19 14.01
CA PRO A 2 -0.88 9.64 12.94
C PRO A 2 -0.50 8.48 12.00
N LEU A 3 -0.18 8.80 10.74
CA LEU A 3 0.37 7.85 9.78
C LEU A 3 1.70 7.26 10.29
N VAL A 4 1.85 5.94 10.21
CA VAL A 4 3.10 5.24 10.54
C VAL A 4 3.80 4.83 9.24
N THR A 5 5.00 5.36 9.01
CA THR A 5 5.80 5.12 7.80
C THR A 5 7.00 4.18 8.03
N ALA A 6 7.35 3.94 9.29
CA ALA A 6 8.34 2.94 9.67
C ALA A 6 7.72 1.53 9.64
N SER A 7 8.55 0.49 9.50
CA SER A 7 8.10 -0.90 9.60
C SER A 7 7.42 -1.14 10.95
N ASN A 8 6.13 -1.49 10.91
CA ASN A 8 5.32 -1.79 12.08
C ASN A 8 4.79 -3.24 12.06
N LEU A 9 5.35 -4.07 11.17
CA LEU A 9 4.95 -5.45 10.98
C LEU A 9 5.81 -6.36 11.89
N PRO A 10 5.21 -7.30 12.63
CA PRO A 10 5.96 -8.23 13.49
C PRO A 10 6.95 -9.10 12.69
N ASP A 11 6.59 -9.43 11.45
CA ASP A 11 7.44 -10.16 10.50
C ASP A 11 7.30 -9.49 9.11
N PRO A 12 8.20 -8.54 8.78
CA PRO A 12 8.19 -7.84 7.49
C PRO A 12 8.37 -8.78 6.29
N ASP A 13 9.16 -9.85 6.44
CA ASP A 13 9.45 -10.80 5.36
C ASP A 13 8.22 -11.65 5.03
N ALA A 14 7.51 -12.13 6.05
CA ALA A 14 6.25 -12.83 5.87
C ALA A 14 5.19 -11.94 5.21
N ALA A 15 5.10 -10.68 5.64
CA ALA A 15 4.17 -9.71 5.04
C ALA A 15 4.49 -9.43 3.57
N TYR A 16 5.76 -9.22 3.24
CA TYR A 16 6.20 -9.04 1.86
C TYR A 16 5.88 -10.27 1.00
N ARG A 17 6.14 -11.48 1.52
CA ARG A 17 5.80 -12.73 0.84
C ARG A 17 4.30 -12.82 0.54
N MET A 18 3.42 -12.49 1.48
CA MET A 18 1.97 -12.48 1.26
C MET A 18 1.56 -11.57 0.09
N ILE A 19 2.17 -10.39 -0.01
CA ILE A 19 1.88 -9.43 -1.10
C ILE A 19 2.36 -9.98 -2.46
N VAL A 20 3.55 -10.55 -2.51
CA VAL A 20 4.12 -11.13 -3.74
C VAL A 20 3.26 -12.31 -4.22
N GLU A 21 2.91 -13.21 -3.30
CA GLU A 21 2.07 -14.37 -3.59
C GLU A 21 0.68 -13.95 -4.09
N ALA A 22 0.08 -12.91 -3.51
CA ALA A 22 -1.21 -12.38 -3.96
C ALA A 22 -1.18 -11.84 -5.40
N ASN A 23 0.00 -11.44 -5.90
CA ASN A 23 0.18 -10.93 -7.26
C ASN A 23 0.65 -12.02 -8.26
N ARG A 24 0.96 -13.24 -7.81
CA ARG A 24 1.49 -14.29 -8.69
C ARG A 24 0.47 -14.69 -9.75
N GLY A 25 0.91 -14.73 -11.01
CA GLY A 25 0.09 -15.15 -12.14
C GLY A 25 -0.91 -14.10 -12.63
N LEU A 26 -0.91 -12.89 -12.06
CA LEU A 26 -1.72 -11.77 -12.53
C LEU A 26 -1.01 -10.99 -13.64
N SER A 27 -1.78 -10.54 -14.63
CA SER A 27 -1.30 -9.54 -15.58
C SER A 27 -1.10 -8.18 -14.87
N PRO A 28 -0.33 -7.24 -15.45
CA PRO A 28 -0.14 -5.91 -14.86
C PRO A 28 -1.44 -5.18 -14.52
N ALA A 29 -2.46 -5.28 -15.39
CA ALA A 29 -3.76 -4.67 -15.16
C ALA A 29 -4.52 -5.32 -13.99
N GLN A 30 -4.44 -6.66 -13.87
CA GLN A 30 -5.05 -7.38 -12.75
C GLN A 30 -4.33 -7.10 -11.43
N SER A 31 -3.01 -7.00 -11.43
CA SER A 31 -2.21 -6.61 -10.27
C SER A 31 -2.59 -5.21 -9.79
N ALA A 32 -2.72 -4.24 -10.71
CA ALA A 32 -3.16 -2.88 -10.38
C ALA A 32 -4.58 -2.87 -9.78
N ALA A 33 -5.51 -3.64 -10.35
CA ALA A 33 -6.87 -3.77 -9.83
C ALA A 33 -6.90 -4.39 -8.42
N LEU A 34 -6.10 -5.43 -8.18
CA LEU A 34 -5.94 -6.05 -6.86
C LEU A 34 -5.41 -5.05 -5.83
N GLN A 35 -4.35 -4.31 -6.18
CA GLN A 35 -3.74 -3.33 -5.28
C GLN A 35 -4.71 -2.19 -4.95
N ALA A 36 -5.46 -1.68 -5.93
CA ALA A 36 -6.49 -0.66 -5.71
C ALA A 36 -7.60 -1.16 -4.78
N ALA A 37 -8.07 -2.39 -4.96
CA ALA A 37 -9.07 -3.00 -4.09
C ALA A 37 -8.53 -3.18 -2.65
N ALA A 38 -7.30 -3.69 -2.50
CA ALA A 38 -6.66 -3.84 -1.20
C ALA A 38 -6.49 -2.49 -0.48
N LEU A 39 -6.07 -1.44 -1.19
CA LEU A 39 -5.95 -0.09 -0.63
C LEU A 39 -7.29 0.41 -0.09
N LEU A 40 -8.38 0.24 -0.84
CA LEU A 40 -9.72 0.66 -0.38
C LEU A 40 -10.21 -0.14 0.83
N ILE A 41 -9.97 -1.46 0.86
CA ILE A 41 -10.32 -2.31 2.00
C ILE A 41 -9.57 -1.84 3.26
N LEU A 42 -8.28 -1.58 3.15
CA LEU A 42 -7.46 -1.10 4.26
C LEU A 42 -7.87 0.32 4.70
N ALA A 43 -8.17 1.21 3.76
CA ALA A 43 -8.66 2.55 4.06
C ALA A 43 -9.98 2.50 4.86
N ASN A 44 -10.90 1.62 4.47
CA ASN A 44 -12.14 1.39 5.20
C ASN A 44 -11.89 0.81 6.60
N HIS A 45 -10.92 -0.11 6.74
CA HIS A 45 -10.56 -0.68 8.03
C HIS A 45 -9.95 0.37 8.98
N LEU A 46 -9.15 1.30 8.46
CA LEU A 46 -8.56 2.39 9.24
C LEU A 46 -9.61 3.41 9.71
N GLY A 47 -10.65 3.67 8.90
CA GLY A 47 -11.78 4.53 9.26
C GLY A 47 -11.44 6.02 9.42
N ASP A 48 -10.22 6.44 9.07
CA ASP A 48 -9.73 7.81 9.23
C ASP A 48 -9.29 8.40 7.86
N PRO A 49 -10.09 9.32 7.27
CA PRO A 49 -9.76 9.95 5.99
C PRO A 49 -8.46 10.75 6.00
N GLN A 50 -8.02 11.24 7.17
CA GLN A 50 -6.80 12.04 7.26
C GLN A 50 -5.56 11.15 7.09
N ILE A 51 -5.57 9.93 7.65
CA ILE A 51 -4.51 8.94 7.43
C ILE A 51 -4.40 8.60 5.94
N LEU A 52 -5.54 8.41 5.26
CA LEU A 52 -5.56 8.13 3.81
C LEU A 52 -4.98 9.30 3.01
N LYS A 53 -5.37 10.53 3.34
CA LYS A 53 -4.86 11.74 2.67
C LYS A 53 -3.34 11.86 2.80
N ASP A 54 -2.82 11.67 4.00
CA ASP A 54 -1.39 11.78 4.27
C ASP A 54 -0.60 10.65 3.58
N ALA A 55 -1.13 9.43 3.57
CA ALA A 55 -0.52 8.30 2.86
C ALA A 55 -0.46 8.53 1.34
N LEU A 56 -1.54 9.03 0.72
CA LEU A 56 -1.59 9.33 -0.70
C LEU A 56 -0.65 10.48 -1.09
N ALA A 57 -0.54 11.52 -0.24
CA ALA A 57 0.40 12.61 -0.47
C ALA A 57 1.85 12.11 -0.47
N LEU A 58 2.21 11.26 0.50
CA LEU A 58 3.55 10.67 0.59
C LEU A 58 3.85 9.73 -0.58
N ALA A 59 2.92 8.82 -0.91
CA ALA A 59 3.07 7.90 -2.03
C ALA A 59 3.24 8.64 -3.37
N ARG A 60 2.52 9.75 -3.55
CA ARG A 60 2.69 10.62 -4.73
C ARG A 60 4.06 11.28 -4.77
N ALA A 61 4.58 11.74 -3.62
CA ALA A 61 5.91 12.32 -3.57
C ALA A 61 6.98 11.29 -3.98
N THR A 62 6.94 10.08 -3.42
CA THR A 62 7.92 9.02 -3.75
C THR A 62 7.80 8.52 -5.18
N ALA A 63 6.58 8.39 -5.72
CA ALA A 63 6.36 7.93 -7.09
C ALA A 63 6.79 8.98 -8.16
N VAL A 64 6.82 10.26 -7.79
CA VAL A 64 7.23 11.35 -8.69
C VAL A 64 8.72 11.69 -8.54
N GLU A 65 9.35 11.34 -7.41
CA GLU A 65 10.79 11.56 -7.20
C GLU A 65 11.70 10.52 -7.89
N GLU A 66 11.18 9.41 -8.41
CA GLU A 66 11.96 8.52 -9.30
C GLU A 66 12.04 9.04 -10.75
N VAL A 67 12.83 10.11 -10.97
CA VAL A 67 13.90 10.25 -12.00
C VAL A 67 14.83 11.38 -11.55
N LYS A 68 15.77 11.09 -10.64
CA LYS A 68 17.04 11.84 -10.58
C LYS A 68 18.19 10.97 -10.10
#